data_AF-A0A537GQ87-F1
#
_entry.id   AF-A0A537GQ87-F1
#
_cell.length_a   1.000
_cell.length_b   1.000
_cell.length_c   1.000
_cell.angle_alpha   90.00
_cell.angle_beta   90.00
_cell.angle_gamma   90.00
#
_symmetry.space_group_name_H-M   'P 1'
#
loop_
_entity.id
_entity.type
_entity.pdbx_description
1 polymer ?
#
loop_
_entity_poly.entity_id
_entity_poly.type
_entity_poly.pdbx_seq_one_letter_code
_entity_poly.pdbx_strand_id
1 'polypeptide(L)'
;MSRNVQSLPSWLLAVLVAVSWLGLLVHNFLESVDGSTIAVGLVSAGLFLGWWRIPSRRSAMAWLLLGMGMVQFVGATVTVVPFGFLPFTPSQTLGHYLVHVEYGASQVPLAGVMIKQLLRDSGKSQA
;
A
#
# COMPACT_ATOMS: atom_id res chain seq x y z
N MET A 1 -8.24 -14.05 -31.22
CA MET A 1 -8.57 -12.75 -30.61
C MET A 1 -7.44 -12.35 -29.66
N SER A 2 -6.55 -11.46 -30.10
CA SER A 2 -5.49 -10.91 -29.23
C SER A 2 -6.16 -10.01 -28.20
N ARG A 3 -6.18 -10.41 -26.92
CA ARG A 3 -6.53 -9.48 -25.86
C ARG A 3 -5.44 -8.41 -25.88
N ASN A 4 -5.79 -7.17 -26.24
CA ASN A 4 -4.95 -6.01 -26.00
C ASN A 4 -4.78 -5.89 -24.47
N VAL A 5 -3.81 -6.62 -23.92
CA VAL A 5 -3.50 -6.57 -22.50
C VAL A 5 -2.69 -5.31 -22.29
N GLN A 6 -3.36 -4.21 -21.97
CA GLN A 6 -2.68 -2.97 -21.59
C GLN A 6 -1.75 -3.27 -20.40
N SER A 7 -0.47 -2.99 -20.59
CA SER A 7 0.53 -2.99 -19.54
C SER A 7 0.13 -1.96 -18.48
N LEU A 8 0.44 -2.24 -17.20
CA LEU A 8 0.19 -1.28 -16.14
C LEU A 8 0.98 0.01 -16.45
N PRO A 9 0.29 1.17 -16.65
CA PRO A 9 0.99 2.41 -16.89
C PRO A 9 1.82 2.75 -15.68
N SER A 10 3.07 3.07 -15.93
CA SER A 10 4.06 3.18 -14.87
C SER A 10 3.92 4.49 -14.09
N TRP A 11 3.39 5.55 -14.71
CA TRP A 11 2.96 6.77 -14.02
C TRP A 11 1.81 6.51 -13.05
N LEU A 12 0.87 5.62 -13.41
CA LEU A 12 -0.25 5.26 -12.54
C LEU A 12 0.28 4.59 -11.29
N LEU A 13 1.20 3.62 -11.45
CA LEU A 13 1.83 2.98 -10.29
C LEU A 13 2.58 3.99 -9.41
N ALA A 14 3.28 4.96 -10.00
CA ALA A 14 3.96 6.02 -9.24
C ALA A 14 2.97 6.81 -8.37
N VAL A 15 1.83 7.22 -8.96
CA VAL A 15 0.77 7.94 -8.26
C VAL A 15 0.18 7.10 -7.13
N LEU A 16 -0.09 5.82 -7.37
CA LEU A 16 -0.66 4.94 -6.35
C LEU A 16 0.31 4.69 -5.18
N VAL A 17 1.61 4.59 -5.45
CA VAL A 17 2.65 4.53 -4.42
C VAL A 17 2.69 5.83 -3.62
N ALA A 18 2.62 6.98 -4.29
CA ALA A 18 2.58 8.28 -3.62
C ALA A 18 1.32 8.47 -2.77
N VAL A 19 0.15 8.04 -3.24
CA VAL A 19 -1.12 8.07 -2.49
C VAL A 19 -1.06 7.18 -1.25
N SER A 20 -0.55 5.95 -1.40
CA SER A 20 -0.35 5.01 -0.29
C SER A 20 0.55 5.61 0.79
N TRP A 21 1.66 6.24 0.39
CA TRP A 21 2.56 6.93 1.32
C TRP A 21 1.95 8.20 1.93
N LEU A 22 1.19 8.98 1.15
CA LEU A 22 0.54 10.19 1.64
C LEU A 22 -0.49 9.88 2.72
N GLY A 23 -1.25 8.79 2.58
CA GLY A 23 -2.17 8.34 3.64
C GLY A 23 -1.44 8.00 4.94
N LEU A 24 -0.27 7.36 4.87
CA LEU A 24 0.58 7.13 6.06
C LEU A 24 1.10 8.45 6.65
N LEU A 25 1.51 9.40 5.80
CA LEU A 25 1.99 10.70 6.23
C LEU A 25 0.91 11.47 6.99
N VAL A 26 -0.29 11.56 6.41
CA VAL A 26 -1.45 12.22 7.02
C VAL A 26 -1.81 11.55 8.35
N HIS A 27 -1.87 10.21 8.36
CA HIS A 27 -2.10 9.44 9.59
C HIS A 27 -1.11 9.77 10.69
N ASN A 28 0.20 9.64 10.42
CA ASN A 28 1.22 9.86 11.43
C ASN A 28 1.26 11.33 11.90
N PHE A 29 1.00 12.28 11.01
CA PHE A 29 0.92 13.70 11.35
C PHE A 29 -0.26 14.01 12.28
N LEU A 30 -1.47 13.53 11.93
CA LEU A 30 -2.68 13.83 12.70
C LEU A 30 -2.74 13.06 14.04
N GLU A 31 -2.25 11.82 14.06
CA GLU A 31 -2.18 11.01 15.29
C GLU A 31 -0.93 11.30 16.13
N SER A 32 -0.09 12.25 15.71
CA SER A 32 1.18 12.61 16.38
C SER A 32 2.07 11.39 16.66
N VAL A 33 2.06 10.44 15.73
CA VAL A 33 2.85 9.21 15.81
C VAL A 33 4.22 9.48 15.21
N ASP A 34 5.23 9.54 16.08
CA ASP A 34 6.62 9.51 15.64
C ASP A 34 6.90 8.16 14.99
N GLY A 35 7.18 8.20 13.69
CA GLY A 35 7.17 7.01 12.87
C GLY A 35 8.17 7.05 11.73
N SER A 36 8.35 5.88 11.13
CA SER A 36 9.22 5.64 9.98
C SER A 36 8.64 6.18 8.65
N THR A 37 7.77 7.20 8.67
CA THR A 37 7.04 7.71 7.48
C THR A 37 7.95 7.95 6.29
N ILE A 38 9.06 8.66 6.52
CA ILE A 38 10.04 8.97 5.46
C ILE A 38 10.73 7.69 4.98
N ALA A 39 11.13 6.80 5.90
CA ALA A 39 11.77 5.54 5.53
C ALA A 39 10.84 4.63 4.71
N VAL A 40 9.56 4.52 5.09
CA VAL A 40 8.54 3.75 4.33
C VAL A 40 8.35 4.37 2.94
N GLY A 41 8.34 5.70 2.84
CA GLY A 41 8.29 6.41 1.55
C GLY A 41 9.49 6.09 0.66
N LEU A 42 10.70 6.17 1.22
CA LEU A 42 11.94 5.87 0.49
C LEU A 42 12.00 4.41 0.04
N VAL A 43 11.60 3.47 0.90
CA VAL A 43 11.52 2.05 0.53
C VAL A 43 10.50 1.85 -0.58
N SER A 44 9.31 2.41 -0.46
CA SER A 44 8.24 2.27 -1.47
C SER A 44 8.65 2.89 -2.81
N ALA A 45 9.31 4.05 -2.79
CA ALA A 45 9.88 4.68 -3.98
C ALA A 45 10.99 3.81 -4.60
N GLY A 46 11.89 3.24 -3.78
CA GLY A 46 12.93 2.32 -4.23
C GLY A 46 12.36 1.06 -4.90
N LEU A 47 11.32 0.46 -4.30
CA LEU A 47 10.61 -0.69 -4.87
C LEU A 47 9.94 -0.34 -6.20
N PHE A 48 9.29 0.82 -6.28
CA PHE A 48 8.72 1.32 -7.53
C PHE A 48 9.80 1.53 -8.61
N LEU A 49 10.92 2.18 -8.27
CA LEU A 49 12.02 2.39 -9.20
C LEU A 49 12.62 1.07 -9.66
N GLY A 50 12.77 0.09 -8.76
CA GLY A 50 13.21 -1.27 -9.08
C GLY A 50 12.24 -1.96 -10.04
N TRP A 51 10.93 -1.89 -9.78
CA TRP A 51 9.89 -2.41 -10.68
C TRP A 51 9.95 -1.75 -12.06
N TRP A 52 10.13 -0.43 -12.11
CA TRP A 52 10.18 0.32 -13.36
C TRP A 52 11.42 -0.05 -14.19
N ARG A 53 12.59 0.00 -13.56
CA ARG A 53 13.90 0.00 -14.23
C ARG A 53 14.53 -1.38 -14.40
N ILE A 54 14.06 -2.39 -13.66
CA ILE A 54 14.66 -3.73 -13.66
C ILE A 54 13.61 -4.77 -14.09
N PRO A 55 13.39 -4.97 -15.42
CA PRO A 55 12.34 -5.86 -15.92
C PRO A 55 12.37 -7.28 -15.35
N SER A 56 13.56 -7.85 -15.15
CA SER A 56 13.75 -9.21 -14.61
C SER A 56 13.33 -9.35 -13.14
N ARG A 57 13.11 -8.25 -12.42
CA ARG A 57 12.70 -8.24 -11.00
C ARG A 57 11.27 -7.74 -10.80
N ARG A 58 10.53 -7.42 -11.87
CA ARG A 58 9.19 -6.82 -11.80
C ARG A 58 8.23 -7.57 -10.88
N SER A 59 8.13 -8.89 -11.01
CA SER A 59 7.20 -9.67 -10.19
C SER A 59 7.62 -9.70 -8.72
N ALA A 60 8.92 -9.76 -8.42
CA ALA A 60 9.42 -9.66 -7.03
C ALA A 60 9.10 -8.27 -6.42
N MET A 61 9.34 -7.19 -7.17
CA MET A 61 9.03 -5.84 -6.72
C MET A 61 7.52 -5.62 -6.56
N ALA A 62 6.70 -6.22 -7.42
CA ALA A 62 5.24 -6.18 -7.31
C ALA A 62 4.74 -6.90 -6.03
N TRP A 63 5.31 -8.06 -5.70
CA TRP A 63 5.03 -8.75 -4.43
C TRP A 63 5.41 -7.89 -3.22
N LEU A 64 6.57 -7.23 -3.26
CA LEU A 64 7.02 -6.36 -2.16
C LEU A 64 6.13 -5.12 -2.01
N LEU A 65 5.72 -4.49 -3.12
CA LEU A 65 4.78 -3.37 -3.10
C LEU A 65 3.39 -3.79 -2.58
N LEU A 66 2.91 -4.98 -2.98
CA LEU A 66 1.69 -5.55 -2.43
C LEU A 66 1.83 -5.79 -0.92
N GLY A 67 2.92 -6.43 -0.50
CA GLY A 67 3.24 -6.67 0.90
C GLY A 67 3.23 -5.39 1.72
N MET A 68 3.83 -4.31 1.21
CA MET A 68 3.80 -3.02 1.90
C MET A 68 2.41 -2.42 1.99
N GLY A 69 1.62 -2.44 0.93
CA GLY A 69 0.22 -1.97 0.99
C GLY A 69 -0.60 -2.77 1.99
N MET A 70 -0.41 -4.11 2.03
CA MET A 70 -1.14 -4.98 2.96
C MET A 70 -0.73 -4.78 4.42
N VAL A 71 0.56 -4.65 4.72
CA VAL A 71 1.03 -4.38 6.08
C VAL A 71 0.45 -3.07 6.59
N GLN A 72 0.47 -2.01 5.76
CA GLN A 72 -0.11 -0.72 6.12
C GLN A 72 -1.63 -0.79 6.31
N PHE A 73 -2.35 -1.49 5.42
CA PHE A 73 -3.79 -1.69 5.53
C PHE A 73 -4.19 -2.45 6.80
N VAL A 74 -3.48 -3.54 7.11
CA VAL A 74 -3.69 -4.30 8.35
C VAL A 74 -3.39 -3.43 9.56
N GLY A 75 -2.31 -2.67 9.53
CA GLY A 75 -1.96 -1.70 10.57
C GLY A 75 -3.07 -0.68 10.79
N ALA A 76 -3.64 -0.11 9.72
CA ALA A 76 -4.76 0.84 9.78
C ALA A 76 -6.03 0.22 10.40
N THR A 77 -6.25 -1.08 10.19
CA THR A 77 -7.45 -1.79 10.65
C THR A 77 -7.32 -2.25 12.10
N VAL A 78 -6.25 -2.96 12.44
CA VAL A 78 -6.10 -3.64 13.74
C VAL A 78 -6.01 -2.64 14.91
N THR A 79 -5.46 -1.47 14.65
CA THR A 79 -5.26 -0.39 15.63
C THR A 79 -6.55 0.28 16.09
N VAL A 80 -7.64 0.15 15.31
CA VAL A 80 -8.96 0.72 15.65
C VAL A 80 -10.00 -0.34 16.03
N VAL A 81 -9.66 -1.63 16.00
CA VAL A 81 -10.59 -2.64 16.49
C VAL A 81 -10.70 -2.52 18.02
N PRO A 82 -11.90 -2.25 18.56
CA PRO A 82 -12.08 -2.04 19.99
C PRO A 82 -12.09 -3.40 20.71
N PHE A 83 -10.94 -4.06 20.79
CA PHE A 83 -10.78 -5.27 21.59
C PHE A 83 -10.99 -4.92 23.07
N GLY A 84 -12.12 -5.32 23.65
CA GLY A 84 -12.56 -4.90 25.00
C GLY A 84 -11.63 -5.26 26.16
N PHE A 85 -10.51 -5.95 25.90
CA PHE A 85 -9.46 -6.27 26.87
C PHE A 85 -8.21 -5.37 26.77
N LEU A 86 -8.17 -4.42 25.82
CA LEU A 86 -7.05 -3.50 25.67
C LEU A 86 -7.35 -2.14 26.33
N PRO A 87 -6.38 -1.53 27.05
CA PRO A 87 -6.49 -0.14 27.44
C PRO A 87 -6.39 0.71 26.17
N PHE A 88 -7.50 1.34 25.76
CA PHE A 88 -7.52 2.19 24.57
C PHE A 88 -6.86 3.54 24.85
N THR A 89 -5.54 3.57 24.69
CA THR A 89 -4.74 4.78 24.62
C THR A 89 -4.11 4.86 23.22
N PRO A 90 -4.41 5.91 22.42
CA PRO A 90 -5.27 7.06 22.72
C PRO A 90 -6.77 6.73 22.74
N SER A 91 -7.57 7.69 23.23
CA SER A 91 -9.03 7.60 23.27
C SER A 91 -9.61 7.36 21.88
N GLN A 92 -10.48 6.35 21.75
CA GLN A 92 -11.16 6.02 20.50
C GLN A 92 -12.25 7.07 20.20
N THR A 93 -11.88 8.08 19.43
CA THR A 93 -12.78 9.17 18.99
C THR A 93 -13.17 9.00 17.54
N LEU A 94 -14.25 9.67 17.09
CA LEU A 94 -14.61 9.70 15.67
C LEU A 94 -13.45 10.19 14.78
N GLY A 95 -12.69 11.20 15.25
CA GLY A 95 -11.53 11.71 14.53
C GLY A 95 -10.47 10.63 14.29
N HIS A 96 -10.11 9.90 15.35
CA HIS A 96 -9.19 8.77 15.27
C HIS A 96 -9.65 7.70 14.26
N TYR A 97 -10.93 7.29 14.33
CA TYR A 97 -11.48 6.34 13.37
C TYR A 97 -11.41 6.83 11.92
N LEU A 98 -11.73 8.10 11.66
CA LEU A 98 -11.70 8.66 10.31
C LEU A 98 -10.28 8.70 9.73
N VAL A 99 -9.28 9.06 10.54
CA VAL A 99 -7.87 9.06 10.11
C VAL A 99 -7.42 7.65 9.72
N HIS A 100 -7.79 6.63 10.50
CA HIS A 100 -7.49 5.24 10.18
C HIS A 100 -8.23 4.72 8.95
N VAL A 101 -9.49 5.13 8.74
CA VAL A 101 -10.25 4.80 7.53
C VAL A 101 -9.59 5.41 6.29
N GLU A 102 -9.20 6.69 6.34
CA GLU A 102 -8.46 7.35 5.26
C GLU A 102 -7.14 6.61 4.96
N TYR A 103 -6.37 6.33 6.02
CA TYR A 103 -5.10 5.63 5.90
C TYR A 103 -5.28 4.25 5.25
N GLY A 104 -6.22 3.44 5.72
CA GLY A 104 -6.54 2.14 5.13
C GLY A 104 -7.01 2.26 3.68
N ALA A 105 -7.92 3.19 3.39
CA ALA A 105 -8.46 3.41 2.05
C ALA A 105 -7.36 3.77 1.03
N SER A 106 -6.37 4.57 1.44
CA SER A 106 -5.25 4.94 0.56
C SER A 106 -4.35 3.75 0.13
N GLN A 107 -4.40 2.62 0.85
CA GLN A 107 -3.62 1.42 0.52
C GLN A 107 -4.30 0.53 -0.54
N VAL A 108 -5.63 0.56 -0.59
CA VAL A 108 -6.44 -0.36 -1.40
C VAL A 108 -6.13 -0.27 -2.90
N PRO A 109 -6.00 0.93 -3.52
CA PRO A 109 -5.70 1.03 -4.95
C PRO A 109 -4.37 0.39 -5.35
N LEU A 110 -3.31 0.62 -4.57
CA LEU A 110 -1.98 0.03 -4.82
C LEU A 110 -2.05 -1.49 -4.72
N ALA A 111 -2.65 -2.01 -3.65
CA ALA A 111 -2.80 -3.45 -3.45
C ALA A 111 -3.60 -4.10 -4.59
N GLY A 112 -4.74 -3.52 -4.97
CA GLY A 112 -5.59 -4.04 -6.04
C GLY A 112 -4.88 -4.09 -7.39
N VAL A 113 -4.06 -3.08 -7.72
CA VAL A 113 -3.28 -3.07 -8.96
C VAL A 113 -2.15 -4.10 -8.93
N MET A 114 -1.44 -4.26 -7.81
CA MET A 114 -0.40 -5.28 -7.68
C MET A 114 -0.96 -6.70 -7.74
N ILE A 115 -2.11 -6.97 -7.11
CA ILE A 115 -2.82 -8.26 -7.23
C ILE A 115 -3.15 -8.55 -8.69
N LYS A 116 -3.76 -7.58 -9.40
CA LYS A 116 -4.08 -7.74 -10.83
C LYS A 116 -2.85 -8.00 -11.68
N GLN A 117 -1.72 -7.33 -11.40
CA GLN A 117 -0.48 -7.58 -12.12
C GLN A 117 0.06 -8.98 -11.85
N LEU A 118 0.11 -9.41 -10.59
CA LEU A 118 0.65 -10.70 -10.21
C LEU A 118 -0.17 -11.86 -10.78
N LEU A 119 -1.50 -11.77 -10.75
CA LEU A 119 -2.39 -12.77 -11.38
C LEU A 119 -2.13 -12.90 -12.89
N ARG A 120 -1.80 -11.78 -13.57
CA ARG A 120 -1.43 -11.80 -15.00
C ARG A 120 -0.08 -12.47 -15.22
N ASP A 121 0.90 -12.19 -14.37
CA ASP A 121 2.24 -12.79 -14.47
C ASP A 121 2.18 -14.31 -14.25
N SER A 122 1.40 -14.78 -13.28
CA SER A 122 1.18 -16.22 -13.05
C SER A 122 0.55 -16.93 -14.25
N GLY A 123 -0.43 -16.30 -14.91
CA GLY A 123 -1.07 -16.87 -16.11
C GLY A 123 -0.13 -16.97 -17.32
N LYS A 124 0.88 -16.10 -17.43
CA LYS A 124 1.90 -16.17 -18.49
C LYS A 124 2.93 -17.28 -18.26
N SER A 125 3.16 -17.68 -17.01
CA SER A 125 4.11 -18.75 -16.68
C SER A 125 3.57 -20.15 -16.98
N GLN A 126 2.27 -20.30 -17.23
CA GLN A 126 1.60 -21.59 -17.46
C GLN A 126 1.25 -21.84 -18.93
N ALA A 127 1.50 -20.87 -19.82
CA ALA A 127 1.25 -20.95 -21.26
C ALA A 127 2.57 -21.10 -22.02
#